data_AF-A0A821PEJ5-F1
#
_entry.id   AF-A0A821PEJ5-F1
#
_cell.length_a   1.000
_cell.length_b   1.000
_cell.length_c   1.000
_cell.angle_alpha   90.00
_cell.angle_beta   90.00
_cell.angle_gamma   90.00
#
_symmetry.space_group_name_H-M   'P 1'
#
loop_
_entity.id
_entity.type
_entity.pdbx_description
1 polymer ?
#
loop_
_entity_poly.entity_id
_entity_poly.type
_entity_poly.pdbx_seq_one_letter_code
_entity_poly.pdbx_strand_id
1 'polypeptide(L)' 'FRESLTSLTAALNLTEPHYVCCIKRNDEKAPFTFESRHAVQQLCGCDVLVTVRISAAGYPSR' A
#
# COMPACT_ATOMS: atom_id res chain seq x y z
N PHE A 1 -1.75 23.69 0.70
CA PHE A 1 -1.45 22.25 0.83
C PHE A 1 -2.47 21.54 1.73
N ARG A 2 -2.62 21.95 3.00
CA ARG A 2 -3.58 21.33 3.93
C ARG A 2 -5.04 21.37 3.42
N GLU A 3 -5.51 22.50 2.91
CA GLU A 3 -6.88 22.61 2.36
C GLU A 3 -7.11 21.72 1.14
N SER A 4 -6.11 21.64 0.24
CA SER A 4 -6.14 20.76 -0.93
C SER A 4 -6.22 19.29 -0.54
N LEU A 5 -5.48 18.87 0.50
CA LEU A 5 -5.54 17.52 1.04
C LEU A 5 -6.89 17.23 1.69
N THR A 6 -7.43 18.14 2.50
CA THR A 6 -8.75 17.96 3.13
C THR A 6 -9.84 17.79 2.09
N SER A 7 -9.81 18.59 1.02
CA SER A 7 -10.76 18.49 -0.10
C SER A 7 -10.64 17.13 -0.82
N LEU A 8 -9.42 16.68 -1.10
CA LEU A 8 -9.18 15.39 -1.76
C LEU A 8 -9.65 14.21 -0.90
N THR A 9 -9.34 14.21 0.40
CA THR A 9 -9.78 13.14 1.32
C THR A 9 -11.30 13.09 1.42
N ALA A 10 -11.97 14.25 1.45
CA ALA A 10 -13.43 14.31 1.45
C ALA A 10 -14.03 13.68 0.18
N ALA A 11 -13.44 13.93 -1.00
CA ALA A 11 -13.87 13.32 -2.25
C ALA A 11 -13.64 11.80 -2.28
N LEU A 12 -12.48 11.33 -1.82
CA LEU A 12 -12.15 9.90 -1.78
C LEU A 12 -13.08 9.12 -0.84
N ASN A 13 -13.49 9.71 0.29
CA ASN A 13 -14.42 9.09 1.25
C ASN A 13 -15.84 8.91 0.69
N LEU A 14 -16.19 9.56 -0.41
CA LEU A 14 -17.48 9.38 -1.10
C LEU A 14 -17.45 8.22 -2.12
N THR A 15 -16.30 7.59 -2.33
CA THR A 15 -16.10 6.53 -3.33
C THR A 15 -15.72 5.20 -2.67
N GLU A 16 -15.83 4.08 -3.40
CA GLU A 16 -15.28 2.79 -2.97
C GLU A 16 -13.75 2.79 -3.23
N PRO A 17 -12.91 2.74 -2.18
CA PRO A 17 -11.47 2.82 -2.36
C PRO A 17 -10.89 1.47 -2.81
N HIS A 18 -10.05 1.51 -3.83
CA HIS A 18 -9.23 0.38 -4.26
C HIS A 18 -7.75 0.70 -4.06
N TYR A 19 -7.11 0.00 -3.13
CA TYR A 19 -5.71 0.26 -2.76
C TYR A 19 -4.74 -0.58 -3.59
N VAL A 20 -3.71 0.07 -4.14
CA VAL A 20 -2.60 -0.57 -4.85
C VAL A 20 -1.29 -0.09 -4.22
N CYS A 21 -0.53 -0.98 -3.58
CA CYS A 21 0.83 -0.67 -3.10
C CYS A 21 1.86 -1.11 -4.15
N CYS A 22 2.62 -0.16 -4.67
CA CYS A 22 3.74 -0.41 -5.56
C CYS A 22 4.98 -0.82 -4.75
N ILE A 23 5.68 -1.88 -5.17
CA ILE A 23 6.93 -2.33 -4.54
C ILE A 23 8.11 -2.11 -5.49
N LYS A 24 9.09 -1.34 -5.04
CA LYS A 24 10.35 -1.12 -5.75
C LYS A 24 11.26 -2.34 -5.55
N ARG A 25 11.85 -2.83 -6.65
CA ARG A 25 12.70 -4.04 -6.64
C ARG A 25 14.09 -3.80 -6.06
N ASN A 26 14.69 -2.64 -6.32
CA ASN A 26 16.03 -2.26 -5.88
C ASN A 26 16.17 -0.74 -5.95
N ASP A 27 17.12 -0.16 -5.21
CA ASP A 27 17.32 1.29 -5.21
C ASP A 27 18.15 1.83 -6.38
N GLU A 28 19.00 0.99 -6.96
CA GLU A 28 19.92 1.31 -8.06
C GLU A 28 19.24 1.43 -9.43
N LYS A 29 17.93 1.15 -9.51
CA LYS A 29 17.15 1.07 -10.76
C LYS A 29 17.72 0.06 -11.76
N ALA A 30 18.47 -0.92 -11.28
CA ALA A 30 19.04 -1.96 -12.10
C ALA A 30 17.94 -2.95 -12.55
N PRO A 31 17.94 -3.36 -13.82
CA PRO A 31 17.00 -4.37 -14.30
C PRO A 31 17.34 -5.74 -13.70
N PHE A 32 16.31 -6.55 -13.45
CA PHE A 32 16.42 -7.94 -12.95
C PHE A 32 17.09 -8.13 -11.58
N THR A 33 17.45 -7.08 -10.86
CA THR A 33 17.92 -7.18 -9.47
C THR A 33 16.76 -6.99 -8.49
N PHE A 34 16.68 -7.87 -7.49
CA PHE A 34 15.65 -7.82 -6.47
C PHE A 34 16.29 -7.87 -5.08
N GLU A 35 15.96 -6.89 -4.26
CA GLU A 35 16.46 -6.76 -2.90
C GLU A 35 15.37 -7.14 -1.90
N SER A 36 15.41 -8.39 -1.44
CA SER A 36 14.38 -8.97 -0.58
C SER A 36 14.18 -8.20 0.72
N ARG A 37 15.25 -7.67 1.32
CA ARG A 37 15.14 -6.89 2.56
C ARG A 37 14.35 -5.60 2.34
N HIS A 38 14.63 -4.88 1.26
CA HIS A 38 13.91 -3.66 0.90
C HIS A 38 12.44 -3.95 0.55
N ALA A 39 12.17 -5.06 -0.14
CA ALA A 39 10.80 -5.46 -0.44
C ALA A 39 9.99 -5.78 0.84
N VAL A 40 10.57 -6.51 1.80
CA VAL A 40 9.92 -6.80 3.09
C VAL A 40 9.66 -5.53 3.88
N GLN A 41 10.61 -4.60 3.92
CA GLN A 41 10.42 -3.31 4.59
C GLN A 41 9.28 -2.50 3.97
N GLN A 42 9.18 -2.47 2.63
CA GLN A 42 8.06 -1.83 1.94
C GLN A 42 6.72 -2.53 2.22
N LEU A 43 6.69 -3.86 2.26
CA LEU A 43 5.48 -4.62 2.61
C LEU A 43 5.01 -4.36 4.05
N CYS A 44 5.96 -4.19 4.99
CA CYS A 44 5.66 -3.77 6.36
C CYS A 44 5.16 -2.32 6.40
N GLY A 45 5.79 -1.40 5.65
CA GLY A 45 5.45 0.03 5.65
C GLY A 45 4.14 0.37 4.90
N CYS A 46 3.72 -0.45 3.94
CA CYS A 46 2.42 -0.36 3.26
C CYS A 46 1.30 -1.10 4.02
N ASP A 47 1.55 -1.66 5.20
CA ASP A 47 0.59 -2.49 5.96
C ASP A 47 0.03 -3.70 5.18
N VAL A 48 0.73 -4.17 4.14
CA VAL A 48 0.29 -5.31 3.32
C VAL A 48 0.23 -6.57 4.17
N LEU A 49 1.21 -6.77 5.06
CA LEU A 49 1.24 -7.93 5.95
C LEU A 49 0.08 -7.93 6.96
N VAL A 50 -0.33 -6.74 7.43
CA VAL A 50 -1.45 -6.58 8.35
C VAL A 50 -2.76 -6.83 7.61
N THR A 51 -2.92 -6.24 6.43
CA THR A 51 -4.08 -6.45 5.56
C THR A 51 -4.28 -7.93 5.24
N VAL A 52 -3.23 -8.63 4.80
CA VAL A 52 -3.30 -10.08 4.52
C VAL A 52 -3.72 -10.87 5.75
N ARG A 53 -3.21 -10.53 6.94
CA ARG A 53 -3.62 -11.18 8.19
C ARG A 53 -5.09 -10.94 8.53
N ILE A 54 -5.58 -9.71 8.38
CA ILE A 54 -6.99 -9.36 8.63
C ILE A 54 -7.90 -10.07 7.63
N SER A 55 -7.54 -10.09 6.35
CA SER A 55 -8.29 -10.81 5.31
C SER A 55 -8.30 -12.32 5.56
N ALA A 56 -7.17 -12.91 5.95
CA ALA A 56 -7.06 -14.34 6.26
C ALA A 56 -7.82 -14.74 7.54
N ALA A 57 -7.98 -13.82 8.49
CA ALA A 57 -8.75 -14.04 9.73
C ALA A 57 -10.28 -14.09 9.51
N GLY A 58 -10.76 -14.00 8.27
CA GLY A 58 -12.15 -14.32 7.93
C GLY A 58 -13.13 -13.14 7.96
N TYR A 59 -12.65 -11.90 7.97
CA TYR A 59 -13.49 -10.72 7.73
C TYR A 59 -13.30 -10.10 6.33
N PRO A 60 -13.48 -10.84 5.22
CA PRO A 60 -13.71 -10.18 3.94
C PRO A 60 -15.21 -9.81 3.89
N SER A 61 -15.65 -8.86 4.72
CA SER A 61 -16.95 -8.23 4.49
C SER A 61 -16.78 -7.28 3.30
N ARG A 62 -17.24 -7.74 2.14
CA ARG A 62 -17.58 -6.85 1.03
C ARG A 62 -18.87 -6.12 1.35
#